data_AF-A0A1U7CJH4-F1
#
_entry.id   AF-A0A1U7CJH4-F1
#
_cell.length_a   1.000
_cell.length_b   1.000
_cell.length_c   1.000
_cell.angle_alpha   90.00
_cell.angle_beta   90.00
_cell.angle_gamma   90.00
#
_symmetry.space_group_name_H-M   'P 1'
#
loop_
_entity.id
_entity.type
_entity.pdbx_description
1 polymer ?
#
loop_
_entity_poly.entity_id
_entity_poly.type
_entity_poly.pdbx_seq_one_letter_code
_entity_poly.pdbx_strand_id
1 'polypeptide(L)'
;MTPIAERTYLARGAVADAHGADPVELEAVGAFARRHGLSVVESDAARRRVVLTGRASDCASAFGVTLHRFHGPTAEYCGTTDEVKVPTELQSIVECILGLDDRPAAQPRGR
;
A
#
# COMPACT_ATOMS: atom_id res chain seq x y z
N MET A 1 34.74 -5.04 0.69
CA MET A 1 33.44 -5.75 0.78
C MET A 1 33.59 -6.93 1.72
N THR A 2 32.74 -7.07 2.73
CA THR A 2 32.79 -8.21 3.67
C THR A 2 32.45 -9.52 2.93
N PRO A 3 33.27 -10.58 3.06
CA PRO A 3 32.97 -11.92 2.52
C PRO A 3 31.60 -12.41 2.97
N ILE A 4 30.88 -13.15 2.10
CA ILE A 4 29.48 -13.58 2.39
C ILE A 4 29.40 -14.36 3.71
N ALA A 5 30.35 -15.26 3.97
CA ALA A 5 30.39 -16.08 5.19
C ALA A 5 30.58 -15.28 6.48
N GLU A 6 31.06 -14.04 6.39
CA GLU A 6 31.37 -13.16 7.52
C GLU A 6 30.33 -12.05 7.69
N ARG A 7 29.26 -12.04 6.87
CA ARG A 7 28.19 -11.06 7.00
C ARG A 7 27.28 -11.41 8.17
N THR A 8 27.00 -10.39 8.98
CA THR A 8 25.97 -10.47 10.02
C THR A 8 24.65 -9.97 9.44
N TYR A 9 23.60 -10.77 9.60
CA TYR A 9 22.24 -10.43 9.16
C TYR A 9 21.36 -10.17 10.38
N LEU A 10 20.49 -9.16 10.27
CA LEU A 10 19.53 -8.88 11.32
C LEU A 10 18.45 -9.98 11.36
N ALA A 11 18.08 -10.39 12.58
CA ALA A 11 16.90 -11.19 12.79
C ALA A 11 15.64 -10.37 12.47
N ARG A 12 14.55 -11.02 12.08
CA ARG A 12 13.29 -10.34 11.71
C ARG A 12 12.77 -9.39 12.79
N GLY A 13 12.83 -9.80 14.06
CA GLY A 13 12.43 -8.95 15.19
C GLY A 13 13.28 -7.69 15.29
N ALA A 14 14.61 -7.83 15.18
CA ALA A 14 15.52 -6.69 15.21
C ALA A 14 15.30 -5.70 14.05
N VAL A 15 14.91 -6.19 12.86
CA VAL A 15 14.51 -5.29 11.75
C VAL A 15 13.21 -4.55 12.09
N ALA A 16 12.22 -5.24 12.66
CA ALA A 16 10.96 -4.61 13.06
C ALA A 16 11.17 -3.53 14.12
N ASP A 17 12.01 -3.80 15.13
CA ASP A 17 12.29 -2.87 16.22
C ASP A 17 13.06 -1.64 15.73
N ALA A 18 14.04 -1.82 14.83
CA ALA A 18 14.91 -0.74 14.37
C ALA A 18 14.35 0.04 13.16
N HIS A 19 13.50 -0.58 12.35
CA HIS A 19 13.08 -0.05 11.04
C HIS A 19 11.57 -0.12 10.78
N GLY A 20 10.78 -0.59 11.74
CA GLY A 20 9.32 -0.63 11.64
C GLY A 20 8.70 0.77 11.51
N ALA A 21 7.43 0.81 11.12
CA ALA A 21 6.66 2.05 11.07
C ALA A 21 6.38 2.57 12.48
N ASP A 22 6.38 3.90 12.62
CA ASP A 22 6.00 4.53 13.88
C ASP A 22 4.51 4.25 14.15
N PRO A 23 4.12 3.76 15.33
CA PRO A 23 2.72 3.55 15.69
C PRO A 23 1.84 4.80 15.49
N VAL A 24 2.38 6.00 15.69
CA VAL A 24 1.66 7.27 15.48
C VAL A 24 1.33 7.48 14.00
N GLU A 25 2.25 7.13 13.10
CA GLU A 25 2.04 7.19 11.66
C GLU A 25 0.98 6.20 11.20
N LEU A 26 0.99 4.98 11.76
CA LEU A 26 -0.02 3.96 11.47
C LEU A 26 -1.42 4.40 11.92
N GLU A 27 -1.53 5.03 13.10
CA GLU A 27 -2.80 5.58 13.56
C GLU A 27 -3.28 6.76 12.72
N ALA A 28 -2.36 7.60 12.21
CA ALA A 28 -2.72 8.67 11.28
C ALA A 28 -3.36 8.12 10.00
N VAL A 29 -2.78 7.07 9.41
CA VAL A 29 -3.36 6.36 8.26
C VAL A 29 -4.71 5.74 8.62
N GLY A 30 -4.84 5.13 9.81
CA GLY A 30 -6.09 4.55 10.29
C GLY A 30 -7.19 5.60 10.49
N ALA A 31 -6.85 6.78 11.02
CA ALA A 31 -7.78 7.89 11.20
C ALA A 31 -8.24 8.46 9.85
N PHE A 32 -7.31 8.62 8.91
CA PHE A 32 -7.63 8.98 7.53
C PHE A 32 -8.61 7.99 6.90
N ALA A 33 -8.32 6.69 6.97
CA ALA A 33 -9.17 5.64 6.39
C ALA A 33 -10.61 5.73 6.92
N ARG A 34 -10.79 5.80 8.25
CA ARG A 34 -12.11 5.88 8.89
C ARG A 34 -12.90 7.11 8.43
N ARG A 35 -12.25 8.27 8.31
CA ARG A 35 -12.88 9.52 7.86
C ARG A 35 -13.38 9.44 6.42
N HIS A 36 -12.72 8.65 5.59
CA HIS A 36 -13.12 8.38 4.21
C HIS A 36 -14.04 7.16 4.05
N GLY A 37 -14.55 6.59 5.14
CA GLY A 37 -15.44 5.42 5.07
C GLY A 37 -14.75 4.11 4.73
N LEU A 38 -13.42 4.07 4.84
CA LEU A 38 -12.59 2.89 4.65
C LEU A 38 -12.30 2.21 5.99
N SER A 39 -12.07 0.91 5.96
CA SER A 39 -11.70 0.08 7.11
C SER A 39 -10.28 -0.44 6.97
N VAL A 40 -9.51 -0.40 8.06
CA VAL A 40 -8.21 -1.08 8.15
C VAL A 40 -8.47 -2.57 8.39
N VAL A 41 -7.97 -3.43 7.49
CA VAL A 41 -8.07 -4.90 7.62
C VAL A 41 -6.75 -5.55 8.01
N GLU A 42 -5.63 -4.85 7.81
CA GLU A 42 -4.31 -5.27 8.26
C GLU A 42 -3.48 -4.02 8.57
N SER A 43 -2.71 -4.07 9.65
CA SER A 43 -1.67 -3.09 9.97
C SER A 43 -0.43 -3.85 10.42
N ASP A 44 0.66 -3.73 9.68
CA ASP A 44 1.93 -4.42 9.92
C ASP A 44 3.06 -3.38 10.01
N ALA A 45 3.46 -3.09 11.26
CA ALA A 45 4.54 -2.16 11.55
C ALA A 45 5.89 -2.63 10.98
N ALA A 46 6.19 -3.93 11.06
CA ALA A 46 7.46 -4.49 10.59
C ALA A 46 7.61 -4.38 9.07
N ARG A 47 6.51 -4.54 8.34
CA ARG A 47 6.44 -4.37 6.87
C ARG A 47 6.13 -2.94 6.43
N ARG A 48 5.85 -2.03 7.38
CA ARG A 48 5.41 -0.65 7.14
C ARG A 48 4.20 -0.60 6.19
N ARG A 49 3.22 -1.48 6.39
CA ARG A 49 2.08 -1.67 5.48
C ARG A 49 0.76 -1.60 6.23
N VAL A 50 -0.19 -0.86 5.67
CA VAL A 50 -1.60 -0.86 6.09
C VAL A 50 -2.45 -1.26 4.90
N VAL A 51 -3.37 -2.20 5.10
CA VAL A 51 -4.34 -2.64 4.08
C VAL A 51 -5.70 -2.05 4.40
N LEU A 52 -6.25 -1.31 3.44
CA LEU A 52 -7.56 -0.66 3.53
C LEU A 52 -8.57 -1.38 2.65
N THR A 53 -9.82 -1.41 3.08
CA THR A 53 -10.95 -1.92 2.28
C THR A 53 -12.15 -0.97 2.39
N GLY A 54 -13.00 -0.95 1.36
CA GLY A 54 -14.19 -0.11 1.31
C GLY A 54 -14.83 -0.15 -0.07
N ARG A 55 -15.82 0.71 -0.30
CA ARG A 55 -16.42 0.84 -1.64
C ARG A 55 -15.42 1.49 -2.59
N ALA A 56 -15.48 1.12 -3.87
CA ALA A 56 -14.64 1.73 -4.90
C ALA A 56 -14.77 3.27 -4.95
N SER A 57 -15.99 3.80 -4.75
CA SER A 57 -16.23 5.25 -4.67
C SER A 57 -15.51 5.94 -3.52
N ASP A 58 -15.41 5.26 -2.37
CA ASP A 58 -14.77 5.80 -1.18
C ASP A 58 -13.25 5.81 -1.37
N CYS A 59 -12.68 4.73 -1.94
CA CYS A 59 -11.26 4.67 -2.31
C CYS A 59 -10.91 5.76 -3.34
N ALA A 60 -11.73 5.92 -4.37
CA ALA A 60 -11.58 6.94 -5.40
C ALA A 60 -11.56 8.35 -4.78
N SER A 61 -12.54 8.65 -3.91
CA SER A 61 -12.63 9.94 -3.22
C SER A 61 -11.48 10.17 -2.24
N ALA A 62 -11.03 9.15 -1.51
CA ALA A 62 -9.94 9.25 -0.54
C ALA A 62 -8.63 9.71 -1.21
N PHE A 63 -8.37 9.23 -2.42
CA PHE A 63 -7.13 9.49 -3.14
C PHE A 63 -7.29 10.44 -4.33
N GLY A 64 -8.46 11.08 -4.46
CA GLY A 64 -8.70 12.11 -5.46
C GLY A 64 -8.61 11.65 -6.91
N VAL A 65 -9.00 10.40 -7.18
CA VAL A 65 -8.98 9.78 -8.52
C VAL A 65 -10.38 9.35 -8.95
N THR A 66 -10.54 9.09 -10.24
CA THR A 66 -11.69 8.38 -10.79
C THR A 66 -11.30 6.95 -11.13
N LEU A 67 -12.06 5.98 -10.63
CA LEU A 67 -11.86 4.57 -10.97
C LEU A 67 -12.75 4.18 -12.15
N HIS A 68 -12.15 3.54 -13.14
CA HIS A 68 -12.82 3.07 -14.35
C HIS A 68 -12.69 1.54 -14.48
N ARG A 69 -13.52 0.97 -15.36
CA ARG A 69 -13.37 -0.41 -15.84
C ARG A 69 -12.79 -0.37 -17.22
N PHE A 70 -11.64 -1.01 -17.38
CA PHE A 70 -10.92 -1.11 -18.62
C PHE A 70 -11.00 -2.54 -19.15
N HIS A 71 -11.06 -2.67 -20.47
CA HIS A 71 -10.93 -3.96 -21.15
C HIS A 71 -9.48 -4.07 -21.60
N GLY A 72 -8.69 -4.86 -20.86
CA GLY A 72 -7.30 -5.15 -21.21
C GLY A 72 -7.19 -6.35 -22.16
N PRO A 73 -5.99 -6.59 -22.74
CA PRO A 73 -5.78 -7.72 -23.64
C PRO A 73 -6.01 -9.10 -23.01
N THR A 74 -5.82 -9.21 -21.69
CA THR A 74 -5.87 -10.49 -20.96
C THR A 74 -7.00 -10.57 -19.93
N ALA A 75 -7.52 -9.42 -19.48
CA ALA A 75 -8.57 -9.35 -18.47
C ALA A 75 -9.20 -7.95 -18.46
N GLU A 76 -10.45 -7.87 -18.01
CA GLU A 76 -11.02 -6.63 -17.51
C GLU A 76 -10.38 -6.27 -16.16
N TYR A 77 -10.21 -4.97 -15.89
CA TYR A 77 -9.60 -4.50 -14.66
C TYR A 77 -10.17 -3.14 -14.22
N CYS A 78 -10.11 -2.89 -12.91
CA CYS A 78 -10.26 -1.58 -12.30
C CYS A 78 -8.94 -0.82 -12.35
N GLY A 79 -8.97 0.44 -12.76
CA GLY A 79 -7.80 1.32 -12.68
C GLY A 79 -8.16 2.79 -12.78
N THR A 80 -7.15 3.64 -12.85
CA THR A 80 -7.29 5.07 -13.08
C THR A 80 -6.20 5.57 -14.03
N THR A 81 -6.51 6.65 -14.76
CA THR A 81 -5.53 7.44 -15.51
C THR A 81 -5.17 8.75 -14.81
N ASP A 82 -5.83 9.05 -13.69
CA ASP A 82 -5.60 10.25 -12.90
C ASP A 82 -4.35 10.08 -12.03
N GLU A 83 -3.74 11.21 -11.67
CA GLU A 83 -2.67 11.22 -10.67
C GLU A 83 -3.24 11.01 -9.27
N VAL A 84 -2.67 10.06 -8.54
CA VAL A 84 -3.07 9.74 -7.16
C VAL A 84 -2.66 10.88 -6.23
N LYS A 85 -3.61 11.40 -5.46
CA LYS A 85 -3.37 12.48 -4.50
C LYS A 85 -3.19 11.90 -3.10
N VAL A 86 -2.03 12.16 -2.51
CA VAL A 86 -1.78 11.91 -1.10
C VAL A 86 -2.17 13.16 -0.30
N PRO A 87 -3.05 13.07 0.69
CA PRO A 87 -3.37 14.20 1.57
C PRO A 87 -2.13 14.73 2.28
N THR A 88 -2.07 16.04 2.52
CA THR A 88 -0.90 16.69 3.17
C THR A 88 -0.53 16.06 4.50
N GLU A 89 -1.51 15.61 5.29
CA GLU A 89 -1.27 14.92 6.57
C GLU A 89 -0.57 13.56 6.45
N LEU A 90 -0.59 12.94 5.26
CA LEU A 90 0.05 11.66 4.96
C LEU A 90 1.28 11.79 4.05
N GLN A 91 1.58 12.98 3.54
CA GLN A 91 2.61 13.17 2.50
C GLN A 91 4.02 12.73 2.93
N SER A 92 4.33 12.84 4.23
CA SER A 92 5.63 12.45 4.79
C SER A 92 5.63 11.02 5.34
N ILE A 93 4.47 10.37 5.36
CA ILE A 93 4.24 9.05 5.98
C ILE A 93 4.14 7.97 4.90
N VAL A 94 3.43 8.27 3.81
CA VAL A 94 3.09 7.30 2.76
C VAL A 94 4.07 7.42 1.60
N GLU A 95 4.78 6.32 1.34
CA GLU A 95 5.70 6.21 0.20
C GLU A 95 4.96 5.79 -1.09
N CYS A 96 3.98 4.88 -0.99
CA CYS A 96 3.22 4.42 -2.15
C CYS A 96 1.79 3.99 -1.79
N ILE A 97 0.91 4.05 -2.79
CA ILE A 97 -0.46 3.52 -2.74
C ILE A 97 -0.58 2.45 -3.82
N LEU A 98 -0.95 1.24 -3.43
CA LEU A 98 -1.09 0.09 -4.32
C LEU A 98 -2.54 -0.42 -4.28
N GLY A 99 -2.98 -1.06 -5.36
CA GLY A 99 -4.30 -1.71 -5.43
C GLY A 99 -5.47 -0.82 -5.87
N LEU A 100 -5.24 0.46 -6.19
CA LEU A 100 -6.21 1.26 -6.97
C LEU A 100 -6.29 0.80 -8.43
N ASP A 101 -5.26 0.08 -8.87
CA ASP A 101 -5.19 -0.64 -10.12
C ASP A 101 -5.02 -2.13 -9.82
N ASP A 102 -5.97 -2.96 -10.28
CA ASP A 102 -5.98 -4.40 -10.06
C ASP A 102 -5.56 -5.20 -11.30
N ARG A 103 -4.92 -4.56 -12.28
CA ARG A 103 -4.32 -5.28 -13.41
C ARG A 103 -3.36 -6.34 -12.92
N PRO A 104 -3.38 -7.55 -13.52
CA PRO A 104 -2.35 -8.54 -13.29
C PRO A 104 -0.96 -7.96 -13.61
N ALA A 105 -0.15 -7.78 -12.58
CA ALA A 105 1.21 -7.20 -12.71
C ALA A 105 2.23 -8.18 -13.32
N ALA A 106 1.90 -9.47 -13.36
CA ALA A 106 2.76 -10.50 -13.90
C ALA A 106 1.94 -11.64 -14.54
N GLN A 107 2.55 -12.33 -15.50
CA GLN A 107 2.02 -13.57 -16.06
C GLN A 107 2.70 -14.77 -15.39
N PRO A 108 1.95 -15.83 -15.06
CA PRO A 108 2.55 -17.09 -14.60
C PRO A 108 3.57 -17.59 -15.63
N ARG A 109 4.77 -17.95 -15.17
CA ARG A 109 5.83 -18.58 -15.99
C ARG A 109 5.77 -20.12 -15.93
N GLY A 110 4.70 -20.67 -15.37
CA GLY A 110 4.49 -22.12 -15.21
C GLY A 110 3.80 -22.76 -16.40
N ARG A 111 3.94 -24.08 -16.51
CA ARG A 111 3.18 -24.91 -17.44
C ARG A 111 1.82 -25.26 -16.86
#